data_AF-A0A840ZTM1-F1
#
_entry.id   AF-A0A840ZTM1-F1
#
_cell.length_a   1.000
_cell.length_b   1.000
_cell.length_c   1.000
_cell.angle_alpha   90.00
_cell.angle_beta   90.00
_cell.angle_gamma   90.00
#
_symmetry.space_group_name_H-M   'P 1'
#
loop_
_entity.id
_entity.type
_entity.pdbx_description
1 polymer ?
#
loop_
_entity_poly.entity_id
_entity_poly.type
_entity_poly.pdbx_seq_one_letter_code
_entity_poly.pdbx_strand_id
1 'polypeptide(L)' 'MDWSQGELSKRANIGLSTIRQFENGLRTPITNNLLAMRRAFEDAGIVLNDDPAGITYKGDPGAKA' A
#
# COMPACT_ATOMS: atom_id res chain seq x y z
N MET A 1 -1.66 -4.68 10.39
CA MET A 1 -2.53 -4.32 9.25
C MET A 1 -2.81 -5.62 8.52
N ASP A 2 -4.07 -6.08 8.50
CA ASP A 2 -4.45 -7.40 7.97
C ASP A 2 -5.24 -7.28 6.66
N TRP A 3 -4.73 -6.47 5.72
CA TRP A 3 -5.39 -6.30 4.43
C TRP A 3 -5.20 -7.53 3.55
N SER A 4 -6.32 -8.04 3.03
CA SER A 4 -6.26 -8.97 1.90
C SER A 4 -5.90 -8.24 0.60
N GLN A 5 -5.50 -9.00 -0.42
CA GLN A 5 -5.30 -8.47 -1.79
C GLN A 5 -6.52 -7.71 -2.32
N GLY A 6 -7.74 -8.17 -1.97
CA GLY A 6 -8.99 -7.50 -2.34
C GLY A 6 -9.17 -6.15 -1.65
N GLU A 7 -8.72 -6.06 -0.40
CA GLU A 7 -8.79 -4.82 0.37
C GLU A 7 -7.77 -3.78 -0.11
N LEU A 8 -6.56 -4.20 -0.50
CA LEU A 8 -5.59 -3.33 -1.17
C LEU A 8 -6.09 -2.88 -2.55
N SER A 9 -6.65 -3.81 -3.33
CA SER A 9 -7.23 -3.53 -4.65
C SER A 9 -8.28 -2.40 -4.60
N LYS A 10 -9.21 -2.47 -3.64
CA LYS A 10 -10.23 -1.43 -3.46
C LYS A 10 -9.62 -0.09 -3.06
N ARG A 11 -8.70 -0.08 -2.09
CA ARG A 11 -8.10 1.17 -1.56
C ARG A 11 -7.20 1.86 -2.57
N ALA A 12 -6.42 1.10 -3.33
CA ALA A 12 -5.54 1.63 -4.37
C ALA A 12 -6.27 1.88 -5.70
N ASN A 13 -7.55 1.49 -5.83
CA ASN A 13 -8.30 1.51 -7.10
C ASN A 13 -7.54 0.79 -8.25
N ILE A 14 -6.95 -0.37 -7.95
CA ILE A 14 -6.24 -1.22 -8.90
C ILE A 14 -6.97 -2.56 -8.96
N GLY A 15 -7.15 -3.12 -10.16
CA GLY A 15 -7.80 -4.42 -10.32
C GLY A 15 -7.11 -5.54 -9.51
N LEU A 16 -7.89 -6.43 -8.91
CA LEU A 16 -7.37 -7.52 -8.06
C LEU A 16 -6.39 -8.45 -8.81
N SER A 17 -6.64 -8.73 -10.08
CA SER A 17 -5.73 -9.51 -10.92
C SER A 17 -4.38 -8.82 -11.13
N THR A 18 -4.38 -7.49 -11.23
CA THR A 18 -3.19 -6.68 -11.36
C THR A 18 -2.37 -6.66 -10.06
N ILE A 19 -3.01 -6.51 -8.89
CA ILE A 19 -2.36 -6.64 -7.58
C ILE A 19 -1.68 -8.02 -7.45
N ARG A 20 -2.40 -9.10 -7.77
CA ARG A 20 -1.85 -10.46 -7.75
C ARG A 20 -0.63 -10.62 -8.65
N GLN A 21 -0.66 -10.03 -9.85
CA GLN A 21 0.49 -10.08 -10.77
C GLN A 21 1.70 -9.33 -10.20
N PHE A 22 1.49 -8.22 -9.48
CA PHE A 22 2.58 -7.48 -8.83
C PHE A 22 3.17 -8.25 -7.66
N GLU A 23 2.32 -8.79 -6.77
CA GLU A 23 2.78 -9.54 -5.59
C GLU A 23 3.49 -10.85 -5.97
N ASN A 24 3.06 -11.51 -7.06
CA ASN A 24 3.72 -12.70 -7.59
C ASN A 24 4.97 -12.39 -8.43
N GLY A 25 5.34 -11.11 -8.58
CA GLY A 25 6.51 -10.69 -9.37
C GLY A 25 6.34 -10.86 -10.88
N LEU A 26 5.13 -11.17 -11.38
CA LEU A 26 4.85 -11.36 -12.81
C LEU A 26 4.90 -10.06 -13.59
N ARG A 27 4.66 -8.92 -12.92
CA ARG A 27 4.73 -7.58 -13.50
C ARG A 27 5.32 -6.59 -12.51
N THR A 28 6.03 -5.60 -13.02
CA THR A 28 6.46 -4.44 -12.24
C THR A 28 5.40 -3.34 -12.30
N PRO A 29 4.97 -2.76 -11.18
CA PRO A 29 4.01 -1.66 -11.19
C PRO A 29 4.61 -0.43 -11.90
N ILE A 30 3.80 0.22 -12.73
CA ILE A 30 4.14 1.53 -13.31
C ILE A 30 3.95 2.64 -12.27
N THR A 31 4.48 3.83 -12.54
CA THR A 31 4.46 4.99 -11.62
C THR A 31 3.06 5.29 -11.06
N ASN A 32 2.03 5.28 -11.89
CA ASN A 32 0.66 5.53 -11.42
C ASN A 32 0.18 4.50 -10.39
N ASN A 33 0.49 3.22 -10.62
CA ASN A 33 0.11 2.14 -9.70
C ASN A 33 0.92 2.22 -8.40
N LEU A 34 2.22 2.55 -8.48
CA LEU A 34 3.05 2.77 -7.29
C LEU A 34 2.49 3.91 -6.43
N LEU A 35 2.15 5.04 -7.05
CA LEU A 35 1.57 6.18 -6.33
C LEU A 35 0.22 5.84 -5.71
N ALA A 36 -0.63 5.08 -6.42
CA ALA A 36 -1.93 4.67 -5.90
C ALA A 36 -1.80 3.71 -4.70
N MET A 37 -0.90 2.72 -4.77
CA MET A 37 -0.62 1.83 -3.63
C MET A 37 0.02 2.58 -2.47
N ARG A 38 0.99 3.48 -2.72
CA ARG A 38 1.62 4.33 -1.71
C ARG A 38 0.59 5.16 -0.95
N ARG A 39 -0.30 5.87 -1.68
CA ARG A 39 -1.38 6.65 -1.07
C ARG A 39 -2.31 5.80 -0.21
N ALA A 40 -2.69 4.61 -0.70
CA ALA A 40 -3.53 3.69 0.08
C ALA A 40 -2.88 3.34 1.44
N PHE A 41 -1.58 3.08 1.47
CA PHE A 41 -0.86 2.84 2.72
C PHE A 41 -0.75 4.08 3.60
N GLU A 42 -0.45 5.25 3.01
CA GLU A 42 -0.37 6.54 3.72
C GLU A 42 -1.69 6.96 4.35
N ASP A 43 -2.81 6.75 3.67
CA ASP A 43 -4.17 7.00 4.18
C ASP A 43 -4.51 6.10 5.37
N ALA A 44 -3.89 4.92 5.46
CA ALA A 44 -4.00 4.02 6.60
C ALA A 44 -2.95 4.28 7.70
N GLY A 45 -2.23 5.39 7.59
CA GLY A 45 -1.23 5.82 8.55
C GLY A 45 0.16 5.22 8.34
N ILE A 46 0.42 4.50 7.25
CA ILE A 46 1.75 3.95 6.95
C ILE A 46 2.51 4.89 6.02
N VAL A 47 3.66 5.39 6.45
CA VAL A 47 4.52 6.25 5.64
C VAL A 47 5.70 5.44 5.10
N LEU A 48 5.87 5.47 3.78
CA LEU A 48 6.99 4.84 3.07
C LEU A 48 8.07 5.90 2.81
N ASN A 49 9.22 5.80 3.48
CA ASN A 49 10.35 6.69 3.31
C ASN A 49 11.31 6.13 2.25
N ASP A 50 11.81 7.00 1.37
CA ASP A 50 12.76 6.62 0.34
C ASP A 50 14.22 6.81 0.80
N ASP A 51 14.49 7.76 1.71
CA ASP A 51 15.82 8.03 2.28
C ASP A 51 15.76 8.51 3.76
N PRO A 52 16.33 7.77 4.72
CA PRO A 52 16.72 6.37 4.56
C PRO A 52 15.48 5.53 4.22
N ALA A 53 15.66 4.54 3.34
CA ALA A 53 14.58 3.65 2.95
C ALA A 53 13.97 2.97 4.18
N GLY A 54 12.66 3.10 4.39
CA GLY A 54 12.02 2.57 5.59
C GLY A 54 10.51 2.73 5.61
N ILE A 55 9.87 2.06 6.58
CA ILE A 55 8.42 2.14 6.81
C ILE A 55 8.20 2.67 8.22
N THR A 56 7.38 3.70 8.35
CA THR A 56 6.99 4.28 9.65
C THR A 56 5.47 4.34 9.76
N TYR A 57 4.96 4.43 10.98
CA TYR A 57 3.52 4.56 11.23
C TYR A 57 3.24 5.94 11.83
N LYS A 58 2.40 6.73 11.15
CA LYS A 58 1.91 8.03 11.60
C LYS A 58 0.54 7.85 12.25
N GLY A 59 0.55 7.32 13.46
CA GLY A 59 -0.61 7.27 14.35
C GLY A 59 -0.12 7.14 15.79
N ASP A 60 -0.88 7.72 16.72
CA ASP A 60 -0.63 7.52 18.15
C ASP A 60 -0.81 6.03 18.45
N PRO A 61 0.24 5.28 18.87
CA PRO A 61 0.17 3.83 19.04
C PRO A 61 -0.86 3.35 20.08
N GLY A 62 -1.55 4.27 20.76
CA GLY A 62 -2.58 4.00 21.77
C GLY A 62 -3.99 4.53 21.47
N ALA A 63 -4.24 5.22 20.35
CA ALA A 63 -5.58 5.71 20.03
C ALA A 63 -6.47 4.57 19.53
N LYS A 64 -7.13 3.88 20.46
CA LYS A 64 -8.27 3.02 20.13
C LYS A 64 -9.38 3.89 19.53
N ALA A 65 -9.98 3.40 18.44
CA ALA A 65 -11.28 3.86 17.97
C ALA A 65 -12.37 3.65 19.02
#